data_AF-A0A9W8EID6-F1
#
_entry.id   AF-A0A9W8EID6-F1
#
_cell.length_a   1.000
_cell.length_b   1.000
_cell.length_c   1.000
_cell.angle_alpha   90.00
_cell.angle_beta   90.00
_cell.angle_gamma   90.00
#
_symmetry.space_group_name_H-M   'P 1'
#
loop_
_entity.id
_entity.type
_entity.pdbx_description
1 polymer ?
#
loop_
_entity_poly.entity_id
_entity_poly.type
_entity_poly.pdbx_seq_one_letter_code
_entity_poly.pdbx_strand_id
1 'polypeptide(L)'
;MKFTLAFGVVAALFSQGGLADKCPQPPAYSQAPVVSTPVSSAAISSAPVGPYSTLPMPSDFTLTPISYSSVQQYSTSVPQGPYSTRPMPSSYHQVISSPVFSTALMSVPTATPVFSTAPMPVPTVTPPVSPPSGAYQITQNQLNAAIPDRAGDNSCTAAPAAGECATNTQALAAINNALTKYGITKRGEAVAVIALMAYESANWAYNINHFPGRPGQGTRAMLMYNFVEKYAQSLHSAETAQALAGSGSATDIQNSVRALVLNNNDSFGSGFWYLTTQASAYHNSAGKLRDGNVADFEDYIVNGVGAGWSSDRQTTWAAVNAAIPV
;
A
#
# COMPACT_ATOMS: atom_id res chain seq x y z
N MET A 1 44.09 -30.25 -44.95
CA MET A 1 42.80 -30.93 -45.23
C MET A 1 41.68 -29.95 -44.91
N LYS A 2 40.94 -29.50 -45.93
CA LYS A 2 39.76 -28.63 -45.81
C LYS A 2 38.53 -29.53 -45.77
N PHE A 3 37.60 -29.30 -44.84
CA PHE A 3 36.25 -29.84 -44.96
C PHE A 3 35.23 -28.73 -44.69
N THR A 4 34.33 -28.60 -45.66
CA THR A 4 33.26 -27.62 -45.80
C THR A 4 31.95 -28.20 -45.24
N LEU A 5 31.06 -27.30 -44.82
CA LEU A 5 29.71 -27.48 -44.27
C LEU A 5 28.77 -28.41 -45.06
N ALA A 6 27.80 -28.98 -44.33
CA ALA A 6 26.40 -29.07 -44.78
C ALA A 6 25.44 -29.09 -43.56
N PHE A 7 24.58 -28.07 -43.44
CA PHE A 7 23.38 -28.10 -42.59
C PHE A 7 22.17 -28.32 -43.50
N GLY A 8 21.46 -29.42 -43.27
CA GLY A 8 20.24 -29.81 -43.98
C GLY A 8 19.00 -29.17 -43.36
N VAL A 9 18.18 -28.62 -44.24
CA VAL A 9 16.83 -28.10 -44.00
C VAL A 9 15.85 -29.26 -43.84
N VAL A 10 15.01 -29.24 -42.81
CA VAL A 10 13.79 -30.06 -42.73
C VAL A 10 12.60 -29.12 -42.58
N ALA A 11 11.83 -29.00 -43.66
CA ALA A 11 10.50 -28.41 -43.69
C ALA A 11 9.48 -29.55 -43.76
N ALA A 12 8.54 -29.60 -42.82
CA ALA A 12 7.36 -30.44 -42.90
C ALA A 12 6.15 -29.75 -42.24
N LEU A 13 5.28 -29.24 -43.11
CA LEU A 13 3.81 -29.34 -43.12
C LEU A 13 3.10 -29.60 -41.77
N PHE A 14 2.25 -28.66 -41.34
CA PHE A 14 0.94 -29.02 -40.79
C PHE A 14 -0.16 -28.07 -41.27
N SER A 15 -1.21 -28.72 -41.76
CA SER A 15 -2.43 -28.23 -42.38
C SER A 15 -3.47 -27.77 -41.35
N GLN A 16 -4.39 -26.95 -41.83
CA GLN A 16 -5.51 -26.32 -41.13
C GLN A 16 -6.56 -27.29 -40.56
N GLY A 17 -7.31 -26.76 -39.58
CA GLY A 17 -8.57 -27.29 -39.02
C GLY A 17 -8.58 -27.04 -37.50
N GLY A 18 -9.45 -26.25 -36.86
CA GLY A 18 -10.86 -26.02 -37.11
C GLY A 18 -11.66 -26.64 -35.95
N LEU A 19 -11.64 -26.04 -34.77
CA LEU A 19 -12.47 -26.42 -33.60
C LEU A 19 -12.83 -25.17 -32.78
N ALA A 20 -13.76 -24.39 -33.30
CA ALA A 20 -14.63 -23.55 -32.49
C ALA A 20 -15.97 -24.29 -32.41
N ASP A 21 -16.36 -24.73 -31.21
CA ASP A 21 -17.74 -24.73 -30.70
C ASP A 21 -17.87 -25.69 -29.51
N LYS A 22 -18.63 -25.21 -28.51
CA LYS A 22 -19.11 -25.88 -27.29
C LYS A 22 -18.31 -25.63 -26.00
N CYS A 23 -18.39 -24.40 -25.50
CA CYS A 23 -18.50 -24.20 -24.05
C CYS A 23 -19.99 -24.17 -23.65
N PRO A 24 -20.44 -25.00 -22.69
CA PRO A 24 -21.80 -24.94 -22.17
C PRO A 24 -22.03 -23.61 -21.45
N GLN A 25 -23.12 -22.92 -21.79
CA GLN A 25 -23.56 -21.73 -21.09
C GLN A 25 -24.01 -22.10 -19.67
N PRO A 26 -23.66 -21.30 -18.64
CA PRO A 26 -24.17 -21.51 -17.29
C PRO A 26 -25.70 -21.27 -17.24
N PRO A 27 -26.43 -21.96 -16.36
CA PRO A 27 -27.87 -21.80 -16.24
C PRO A 27 -28.24 -20.38 -15.77
N ALA A 28 -29.32 -19.85 -16.34
CA ALA A 28 -29.87 -18.54 -15.99
C ALA A 28 -30.30 -18.51 -14.52
N TYR A 29 -29.75 -17.55 -13.76
CA TYR A 29 -30.21 -17.25 -12.40
C TYR A 29 -31.54 -16.50 -12.47
N SER A 30 -32.61 -17.18 -12.07
CA SER A 30 -33.91 -16.58 -11.76
C SER A 30 -33.79 -15.74 -10.49
N GLN A 31 -33.95 -14.41 -10.60
CA GLN A 31 -34.00 -13.56 -9.42
C GLN A 31 -35.30 -13.82 -8.64
N ALA A 32 -35.17 -14.15 -7.36
CA ALA A 32 -36.29 -14.21 -6.44
C ALA A 32 -36.76 -12.78 -6.10
N PRO A 33 -38.07 -12.54 -5.92
CA PRO A 33 -38.59 -11.22 -5.60
C PRO A 33 -38.13 -10.75 -4.23
N VAL A 34 -37.59 -9.52 -4.19
CA VAL A 34 -37.23 -8.82 -2.96
C VAL A 34 -38.51 -8.43 -2.23
N VAL A 35 -38.76 -9.06 -1.09
CA VAL A 35 -39.81 -8.65 -0.14
C VAL A 35 -39.26 -7.51 0.70
N SER A 36 -39.69 -6.28 0.40
CA SER A 36 -39.42 -5.10 1.22
C SER A 36 -40.43 -5.03 2.36
N THR A 37 -39.97 -5.21 3.60
CA THR A 37 -40.74 -4.84 4.79
C THR A 37 -40.40 -3.41 5.20
N PRO A 38 -41.40 -2.56 5.51
CA PRO A 38 -41.16 -1.20 5.97
C PRO A 38 -40.73 -1.20 7.45
N VAL A 39 -39.57 -0.62 7.73
CA VAL A 39 -39.12 -0.33 9.09
C VAL A 39 -39.80 0.96 9.55
N SER A 40 -40.67 0.87 10.55
CA SER A 40 -41.33 2.03 11.15
C SER A 40 -40.33 2.81 12.02
N SER A 41 -40.13 4.08 11.69
CA SER A 41 -39.31 5.01 12.47
C SER A 41 -40.07 5.42 13.74
N ALA A 42 -39.54 5.08 14.92
CA ALA A 42 -40.01 5.64 16.18
C ALA A 42 -39.42 7.04 16.38
N ALA A 43 -40.30 8.03 16.57
CA ALA A 43 -39.94 9.40 16.87
C ALA A 43 -39.35 9.51 18.30
N ILE A 44 -38.18 10.12 18.42
CA ILE A 44 -37.58 10.48 19.70
C ILE A 44 -38.08 11.88 20.07
N SER A 45 -38.92 11.95 21.11
CA SER A 45 -39.40 13.17 21.73
C SER A 45 -38.27 13.82 22.53
N SER A 46 -37.94 15.08 22.22
CA SER A 46 -37.02 15.91 22.99
C SER A 46 -37.70 16.41 24.28
N ALA A 47 -37.08 16.13 25.43
CA ALA A 47 -37.44 16.71 26.72
C ALA A 47 -36.59 17.97 26.99
N PRO A 48 -37.15 19.00 27.64
CA PRO A 48 -36.46 20.27 27.88
C PRO A 48 -35.46 20.17 29.05
N VAL A 49 -34.30 20.79 28.86
CA VAL A 49 -33.23 20.92 29.84
C VAL A 49 -33.58 22.02 30.84
N GLY A 50 -33.80 21.64 32.11
CA GLY A 50 -33.92 22.57 33.25
C GLY A 50 -32.56 22.90 33.88
N PRO A 51 -32.46 24.00 34.65
CA PRO A 51 -31.18 24.51 35.15
C PRO A 51 -30.59 23.66 36.28
N TYR A 52 -29.26 23.54 36.26
CA TYR A 52 -28.45 22.80 37.22
C TYR A 52 -28.53 23.40 38.63
N SER A 53 -29.02 22.62 39.59
CA SER A 53 -28.77 22.85 41.02
C SER A 53 -27.58 22.02 41.47
N THR A 54 -26.61 22.68 42.09
CA THR A 54 -25.45 22.07 42.75
C THR A 54 -25.88 21.34 44.02
N LEU A 55 -25.77 20.01 44.05
CA LEU A 55 -25.85 19.22 45.28
C LEU A 55 -24.44 18.71 45.65
N PRO A 56 -24.10 18.67 46.96
CA PRO A 56 -22.79 18.24 47.42
C PRO A 56 -22.64 16.72 47.35
N MET A 57 -21.45 16.27 46.94
CA MET A 57 -21.06 14.86 46.89
C MET A 57 -20.94 14.26 48.30
N PRO A 58 -21.46 13.04 48.55
CA PRO A 58 -21.14 12.30 49.76
C PRO A 58 -19.77 11.64 49.64
N SER A 59 -18.91 11.92 50.61
CA SER A 59 -17.68 11.19 50.89
C SER A 59 -18.03 9.88 51.60
N ASP A 60 -18.23 8.81 50.84
CA ASP A 60 -17.87 7.43 51.23
C ASP A 60 -18.34 6.45 50.14
N PHE A 61 -17.39 5.94 49.37
CA PHE A 61 -17.61 4.82 48.44
C PHE A 61 -16.56 3.76 48.71
N THR A 62 -16.91 2.78 49.54
CA THR A 62 -16.12 1.57 49.73
C THR A 62 -16.40 0.60 48.58
N LEU A 63 -15.37 0.32 47.77
CA LEU A 63 -15.43 -0.67 46.70
C LEU A 63 -15.38 -2.08 47.29
N THR A 64 -16.47 -2.84 47.16
CA THR A 64 -16.45 -4.29 47.35
C THR A 64 -15.92 -4.97 46.08
N PRO A 65 -14.96 -5.91 46.17
CA PRO A 65 -14.44 -6.62 45.01
C PRO A 65 -15.48 -7.59 44.46
N ILE A 66 -15.74 -7.49 43.16
CA ILE A 66 -16.58 -8.43 42.41
C ILE A 66 -15.68 -9.59 41.96
N SER A 67 -16.00 -10.80 42.41
CA SER A 67 -15.37 -12.03 41.94
C SER A 67 -15.95 -12.44 40.58
N TYR A 68 -15.08 -12.55 39.57
CA TYR A 68 -15.43 -13.08 38.26
C TYR A 68 -15.37 -14.62 38.29
N SER A 69 -16.51 -15.29 38.17
CA SER A 69 -16.60 -16.73 38.00
C SER A 69 -16.47 -17.11 36.51
N SER A 70 -15.49 -17.99 36.26
CA SER A 70 -15.40 -19.00 35.17
C SER A 70 -15.92 -18.64 33.78
N VAL A 71 -14.98 -18.39 32.86
CA VAL A 71 -15.19 -18.41 31.41
C VAL A 71 -15.50 -19.86 30.97
N GLN A 72 -16.65 -20.05 30.31
CA GLN A 72 -16.95 -21.29 29.58
C GLN A 72 -15.95 -21.45 28.43
N GLN A 73 -15.25 -22.58 28.42
CA GLN A 73 -14.44 -23.01 27.28
C GLN A 73 -15.37 -23.38 26.13
N TYR A 74 -15.35 -22.59 25.05
CA TYR A 74 -15.90 -23.01 23.78
C TYR A 74 -14.91 -23.94 23.10
N SER A 75 -15.29 -25.22 22.98
CA SER A 75 -14.61 -26.19 22.12
C SER A 75 -15.05 -25.92 20.68
N THR A 76 -14.14 -25.44 19.83
CA THR A 76 -14.34 -25.36 18.38
C THR A 76 -13.58 -26.50 17.72
N SER A 77 -14.23 -27.65 17.56
CA SER A 77 -13.80 -28.65 16.57
C SER A 77 -14.16 -28.14 15.18
N VAL A 78 -13.18 -27.56 14.47
CA VAL A 78 -13.31 -27.20 13.06
C VAL A 78 -13.13 -28.46 12.20
N PRO A 79 -14.08 -28.83 11.32
CA PRO A 79 -13.87 -29.89 10.36
C PRO A 79 -12.81 -29.47 9.33
N GLN A 80 -11.72 -30.23 9.27
CA GLN A 80 -10.72 -30.14 8.19
C GLN A 80 -11.36 -30.62 6.87
N GLY A 81 -11.86 -29.68 6.08
CA GLY A 81 -12.19 -29.94 4.66
C GLY A 81 -10.90 -29.97 3.82
N PRO A 82 -10.85 -30.76 2.73
CA PRO A 82 -9.62 -30.92 1.96
C PRO A 82 -9.25 -29.61 1.26
N TYR A 83 -8.06 -29.10 1.59
CA TYR A 83 -7.41 -28.02 0.85
C TYR A 83 -7.23 -28.45 -0.61
N SER A 84 -7.99 -27.80 -1.50
CA SER A 84 -7.83 -27.93 -2.95
C SER A 84 -6.54 -27.23 -3.37
N THR A 85 -5.45 -28.00 -3.48
CA THR A 85 -4.20 -27.58 -4.12
C THR A 85 -4.44 -27.43 -5.62
N ARG A 86 -4.85 -26.23 -6.05
CA ARG A 86 -4.86 -25.93 -7.49
C ARG A 86 -3.40 -25.63 -7.90
N PRO A 87 -2.80 -26.42 -8.81
CA PRO A 87 -1.45 -26.13 -9.30
C PRO A 87 -1.48 -24.82 -10.09
N MET A 88 -0.56 -23.91 -9.74
CA MET A 88 -0.26 -22.71 -10.52
C MET A 88 0.29 -23.14 -11.90
N PRO A 89 -0.18 -22.57 -13.01
CA PRO A 89 0.38 -22.88 -14.32
C PRO A 89 1.83 -22.39 -14.39
N SER A 90 2.72 -23.34 -14.67
CA SER A 90 4.13 -23.11 -14.97
C SER A 90 4.29 -22.32 -16.26
N SER A 91 5.29 -21.43 -16.25
CA SER A 91 6.01 -20.85 -17.41
C SER A 91 5.21 -20.08 -18.46
N TYR A 92 5.20 -18.74 -18.32
CA TYR A 92 5.14 -17.83 -19.47
C TYR A 92 6.56 -17.39 -19.83
N HIS A 93 7.13 -17.96 -20.90
CA HIS A 93 8.30 -17.39 -21.57
C HIS A 93 7.83 -16.28 -22.51
N GLN A 94 8.03 -15.02 -22.12
CA GLN A 94 7.87 -13.87 -23.02
C GLN A 94 9.10 -13.80 -23.93
N VAL A 95 8.88 -13.96 -25.24
CA VAL A 95 9.91 -13.73 -26.27
C VAL A 95 10.04 -12.23 -26.47
N ILE A 96 11.12 -11.65 -25.96
CA ILE A 96 11.47 -10.24 -26.20
C ILE A 96 12.04 -10.16 -27.62
N SER A 97 11.25 -9.62 -28.55
CA SER A 97 11.73 -9.21 -29.88
C SER A 97 12.21 -7.76 -29.79
N SER A 98 13.51 -7.55 -29.95
CA SER A 98 14.11 -6.21 -30.01
C SER A 98 13.75 -5.51 -31.33
N PRO A 99 13.22 -4.28 -31.32
CA PRO A 99 13.09 -3.51 -32.55
C PRO A 99 14.47 -3.02 -33.01
N VAL A 100 14.78 -3.31 -34.27
CA VAL A 100 15.92 -2.72 -35.00
C VAL A 100 15.54 -1.27 -35.32
N PHE A 101 16.15 -0.32 -34.63
CA PHE A 101 16.00 1.11 -34.95
C PHE A 101 16.82 1.44 -36.21
N SER A 102 16.11 1.87 -37.25
CA SER A 102 16.72 2.40 -38.47
C SER A 102 17.08 3.88 -38.24
N THR A 103 18.38 4.20 -38.25
CA THR A 103 18.88 5.56 -38.09
C THR A 103 18.72 6.34 -39.39
N ALA A 104 17.63 7.10 -39.53
CA ALA A 104 17.52 8.14 -40.54
C ALA A 104 18.23 9.41 -40.05
N LEU A 105 19.33 9.78 -40.70
CA LEU A 105 20.03 11.04 -40.47
C LEU A 105 19.22 12.18 -41.10
N MET A 106 18.51 12.96 -40.28
CA MET A 106 17.95 14.25 -40.70
C MET A 106 18.93 15.36 -40.34
N SER A 107 19.41 16.09 -41.36
CA SER A 107 20.19 17.31 -41.18
C SER A 107 19.31 18.42 -40.60
N VAL A 108 19.55 18.78 -39.34
CA VAL A 108 18.88 19.89 -38.66
C VAL A 108 19.66 21.19 -38.93
N PRO A 109 19.01 22.29 -39.37
CA PRO A 109 19.67 23.58 -39.52
C PRO A 109 20.07 24.16 -38.16
N THR A 110 21.33 24.57 -38.06
CA THR A 110 21.95 25.18 -36.88
C THR A 110 21.43 26.61 -36.70
N ALA A 111 20.40 26.80 -35.87
CA ALA A 111 20.01 28.11 -35.39
C ALA A 111 20.86 28.46 -34.15
N THR A 112 21.60 29.56 -34.19
CA THR A 112 22.38 30.08 -33.07
C THR A 112 21.47 30.76 -32.04
N PRO A 113 21.34 30.23 -30.81
CA PRO A 113 20.58 30.91 -29.77
C PRO A 113 21.32 32.17 -29.29
N VAL A 114 20.63 33.30 -29.32
CA VAL A 114 21.07 34.55 -28.68
C VAL A 114 20.73 34.43 -27.19
N PHE A 115 21.72 34.09 -26.36
CA PHE A 115 21.53 34.01 -24.92
C PHE A 115 21.55 35.42 -24.31
N SER A 116 20.42 35.82 -23.72
CA SER A 116 20.31 37.01 -22.88
C SER A 116 21.06 36.78 -21.56
N THR A 117 22.06 37.61 -21.27
CA THR A 117 22.95 37.55 -20.11
C THR A 117 22.36 38.17 -18.84
N ALA A 118 21.04 38.18 -18.70
CA ALA A 118 20.41 38.67 -17.47
C ALA A 118 20.78 37.74 -16.31
N PRO A 119 21.37 38.25 -15.20
CA PRO A 119 21.68 37.44 -14.04
C PRO A 119 20.38 36.89 -13.46
N MET A 120 20.21 35.57 -13.53
CA MET A 120 19.08 34.91 -12.87
C MET A 120 19.20 35.15 -11.36
N PRO A 121 18.09 35.48 -10.66
CA PRO A 121 18.08 35.52 -9.21
C PRO A 121 18.50 34.14 -8.71
N VAL A 122 19.63 34.08 -8.00
CA VAL A 122 20.12 32.86 -7.36
C VAL A 122 19.01 32.37 -6.45
N PRO A 123 18.45 31.16 -6.67
CA PRO A 123 17.45 30.62 -5.76
C PRO A 123 18.10 30.54 -4.39
N THR A 124 17.49 31.21 -3.42
CA THR A 124 17.94 31.21 -2.03
C THR A 124 17.77 29.78 -1.53
N VAL A 125 18.86 29.01 -1.53
CA VAL A 125 18.87 27.64 -1.00
C VAL A 125 18.61 27.76 0.49
N THR A 126 17.37 27.53 0.90
CA THR A 126 17.03 27.39 2.32
C THR A 126 17.90 26.28 2.90
N PRO A 127 18.63 26.54 4.00
CA PRO A 127 19.43 25.50 4.65
C PRO A 127 18.52 24.31 5.00
N PRO A 128 19.04 23.07 4.98
CA PRO A 128 18.26 21.90 5.37
C PRO A 128 17.73 22.12 6.78
N VAL A 129 16.40 22.21 6.89
CA VAL A 129 15.69 22.31 8.16
C VAL A 129 16.17 21.14 9.02
N SER A 130 16.80 21.43 10.16
CA SER A 130 17.16 20.38 11.11
C SER A 130 15.92 19.55 11.40
N PRO A 131 16.02 18.20 11.38
CA PRO A 131 14.86 17.36 11.57
C PRO A 131 14.14 17.75 12.87
N PRO A 132 12.80 17.85 12.86
CA PRO A 132 12.06 18.24 14.06
C PRO A 132 12.46 17.30 15.21
N SER A 133 13.02 17.89 16.26
CA SER A 133 13.32 17.21 17.52
C SER A 133 12.06 16.48 17.99
N GLY A 134 12.12 15.16 18.13
CA GLY A 134 11.02 14.34 18.63
C GLY A 134 10.30 13.44 17.60
N ALA A 135 10.77 13.37 16.36
CA ALA A 135 10.31 12.33 15.44
C ALA A 135 10.59 10.93 16.02
N TYR A 136 9.61 10.04 15.96
CA TYR A 136 9.75 8.67 16.40
C TYR A 136 10.81 7.96 15.55
N GLN A 137 11.59 7.07 16.17
CA GLN A 137 12.64 6.31 15.49
C GLN A 137 12.47 4.83 15.77
N ILE A 138 12.72 4.03 14.74
CA ILE A 138 12.67 2.57 14.83
C ILE A 138 14.08 2.05 14.68
N THR A 139 14.37 0.93 15.34
CA THR A 139 15.64 0.22 15.25
C THR A 139 15.52 -0.99 14.33
N GLN A 140 16.67 -1.45 13.81
CA GLN A 140 16.73 -2.67 13.00
C GLN A 140 16.15 -3.89 13.73
N ASN A 141 16.42 -4.02 15.03
CA ASN A 141 15.95 -5.16 15.83
C ASN A 141 14.42 -5.16 15.96
N GLN A 142 13.81 -3.99 16.19
CA GLN A 142 12.36 -3.87 16.25
C GLN A 142 11.72 -4.23 14.89
N LEU A 143 12.28 -3.74 13.78
CA LEU A 143 11.73 -4.05 12.46
C LEU A 143 11.92 -5.53 12.08
N ASN A 144 13.06 -6.13 12.43
CA ASN A 144 13.30 -7.56 12.27
C ASN A 144 12.36 -8.42 13.11
N ALA A 145 12.02 -7.99 14.33
CA ALA A 145 11.04 -8.69 15.16
C ALA A 145 9.61 -8.54 14.62
N ALA A 146 9.27 -7.37 14.08
CA ALA A 146 7.96 -7.10 13.49
C ALA A 146 7.73 -7.90 12.19
N ILE A 147 8.77 -8.02 11.36
CA ILE A 147 8.69 -8.54 9.99
C ILE A 147 9.87 -9.50 9.74
N PRO A 148 9.86 -10.67 10.37
CA PRO A 148 11.01 -11.59 10.37
C PRO A 148 11.37 -12.13 8.99
N ASP A 149 10.39 -12.30 8.09
CA ASP A 149 10.61 -12.80 6.71
C ASP A 149 11.45 -11.84 5.84
N ARG A 150 11.69 -10.61 6.32
CA ARG A 150 12.52 -9.60 5.66
C ARG A 150 13.78 -9.28 6.46
N ALA A 151 14.07 -10.05 7.51
CA ALA A 151 15.33 -9.97 8.22
C ALA A 151 16.46 -10.56 7.35
N GLY A 152 17.58 -9.82 7.26
CA GLY A 152 18.78 -10.24 6.55
C GLY A 152 18.79 -9.90 5.05
N ASP A 153 20.00 -9.81 4.51
CA ASP A 153 20.27 -9.25 3.17
C ASP A 153 19.75 -10.15 2.03
N ASN A 154 19.61 -11.45 2.28
CA ASN A 154 19.15 -12.42 1.28
C ASN A 154 17.63 -12.64 1.28
N SER A 155 16.88 -11.94 2.13
CA SER A 155 15.43 -12.13 2.28
C SER A 155 14.62 -11.81 1.01
N CYS A 156 15.21 -11.10 0.06
CA CYS A 156 14.62 -10.78 -1.24
C CYS A 156 15.15 -11.63 -2.42
N THR A 157 15.99 -12.64 -2.18
CA THR A 157 16.54 -13.48 -3.26
C THR A 157 15.48 -14.28 -4.01
N ALA A 158 14.41 -14.69 -3.32
CA ALA A 158 13.24 -15.37 -3.89
C ALA A 158 12.04 -14.42 -4.03
N ALA A 159 12.29 -13.13 -4.31
CA ALA A 159 11.22 -12.14 -4.44
C ALA A 159 10.21 -12.54 -5.54
N PRO A 160 8.90 -12.48 -5.26
CA PRO A 160 7.88 -12.89 -6.21
C PRO A 160 7.71 -11.90 -7.38
N ALA A 161 8.16 -10.66 -7.21
CA ALA A 161 8.20 -9.64 -8.26
C ALA A 161 9.61 -9.01 -8.31
N ALA A 162 10.22 -9.05 -9.50
CA ALA A 162 11.58 -8.56 -9.68
C ALA A 162 11.67 -7.06 -9.41
N GLY A 163 12.61 -6.66 -8.55
CA GLY A 163 12.87 -5.26 -8.22
C GLY A 163 11.89 -4.61 -7.24
N GLU A 164 10.86 -5.32 -6.76
CA GLU A 164 9.88 -4.77 -5.82
C GLU A 164 10.18 -5.07 -4.35
N CYS A 165 10.84 -6.19 -4.07
CA CYS A 165 11.12 -6.60 -2.69
C CYS A 165 12.12 -5.66 -2.01
N ALA A 166 11.90 -5.36 -0.72
CA ALA A 166 12.89 -4.70 0.12
C ALA A 166 13.19 -5.50 1.40
N THR A 167 14.45 -5.49 1.80
CA THR A 167 14.90 -6.03 3.10
C THR A 167 14.54 -5.06 4.21
N ASN A 168 14.54 -5.53 5.47
CA ASN A 168 14.32 -4.63 6.61
C ASN A 168 15.41 -3.55 6.73
N THR A 169 16.65 -3.81 6.30
CA THR A 169 17.70 -2.77 6.27
C THR A 169 17.33 -1.62 5.35
N GLN A 170 16.81 -1.93 4.15
CA GLN A 170 16.36 -0.92 3.19
C GLN A 170 15.09 -0.21 3.68
N ALA A 171 14.14 -0.96 4.25
CA ALA A 171 12.91 -0.43 4.81
C ALA A 171 13.18 0.51 5.99
N LEU A 172 14.08 0.16 6.91
CA LEU A 172 14.40 0.94 8.10
C LEU A 172 14.86 2.36 7.76
N ALA A 173 15.82 2.48 6.84
CA ALA A 173 16.32 3.78 6.42
C ALA A 173 15.20 4.65 5.84
N ALA A 174 14.37 4.07 4.96
CA ALA A 174 13.26 4.78 4.33
C ALA A 174 12.15 5.16 5.33
N ILE A 175 11.80 4.27 6.26
CA ILE A 175 10.79 4.50 7.30
C ILE A 175 11.25 5.61 8.25
N ASN A 176 12.48 5.58 8.77
CA ASN A 176 12.96 6.62 9.69
C ASN A 176 13.07 8.00 9.01
N ASN A 177 13.44 8.02 7.73
CA ASN A 177 13.39 9.24 6.91
C ASN A 177 11.94 9.75 6.80
N ALA A 178 10.97 8.87 6.55
CA ALA A 178 9.57 9.25 6.45
C ALA A 178 8.98 9.73 7.78
N LEU A 179 9.25 9.03 8.89
CA LEU A 179 8.82 9.44 10.24
C LEU A 179 9.27 10.87 10.54
N THR A 180 10.50 11.19 10.17
CA THR A 180 11.08 12.53 10.31
C THR A 180 10.43 13.54 9.37
N LYS A 181 10.34 13.20 8.07
CA LYS A 181 9.77 14.08 7.02
C LYS A 181 8.34 14.49 7.30
N TYR A 182 7.53 13.57 7.84
CA TYR A 182 6.11 13.79 8.10
C TYR A 182 5.80 14.11 9.57
N GLY A 183 6.82 14.35 10.41
CA GLY A 183 6.61 14.79 11.79
C GLY A 183 5.85 13.78 12.66
N ILE A 184 6.09 12.49 12.44
CA ILE A 184 5.42 11.42 13.19
C ILE A 184 6.10 11.30 14.56
N THR A 185 5.42 11.75 15.60
CA THR A 185 5.96 11.76 16.98
C THR A 185 5.30 10.72 17.88
N LYS A 186 4.17 10.14 17.46
CA LYS A 186 3.41 9.17 18.25
C LYS A 186 3.74 7.75 17.83
N ARG A 187 3.99 6.90 18.82
CA ARG A 187 4.25 5.47 18.59
C ARG A 187 3.09 4.80 17.85
N GLY A 188 1.84 5.04 18.27
CA GLY A 188 0.68 4.39 17.66
C GLY A 188 0.51 4.75 16.18
N GLU A 189 0.85 5.97 15.76
CA GLU A 189 0.90 6.37 14.35
C GLU A 189 1.96 5.58 13.57
N ALA A 190 3.18 5.49 14.11
CA ALA A 190 4.25 4.70 13.50
C ALA A 190 3.86 3.23 13.34
N VAL A 191 3.33 2.62 14.41
CA VAL A 191 2.85 1.23 14.42
C VAL A 191 1.73 1.02 13.39
N ALA A 192 0.72 1.89 13.38
CA ALA A 192 -0.43 1.76 12.49
C ALA A 192 -0.03 1.86 11.01
N VAL A 193 0.80 2.84 10.66
CA VAL A 193 1.23 3.02 9.27
C VAL A 193 2.15 1.89 8.83
N ILE A 194 3.07 1.43 9.68
CA ILE A 194 3.95 0.30 9.33
C ILE A 194 3.17 -1.00 9.21
N ALA A 195 2.20 -1.25 10.11
CA ALA A 195 1.32 -2.40 10.02
C ALA A 195 0.46 -2.39 8.74
N LEU A 196 -0.11 -1.23 8.39
CA LEU A 196 -0.83 -1.04 7.13
C LEU A 196 0.07 -1.43 5.96
N MET A 197 1.25 -0.81 5.85
CA MET A 197 2.08 -1.03 4.69
C MET A 197 2.65 -2.46 4.66
N ALA A 198 3.00 -3.06 5.79
CA ALA A 198 3.44 -4.45 5.87
C ALA A 198 2.32 -5.39 5.37
N TYR A 199 1.08 -5.16 5.77
CA TYR A 199 -0.05 -5.96 5.31
C TYR A 199 -0.29 -5.81 3.80
N GLU A 200 -0.44 -4.57 3.33
CA GLU A 200 -0.81 -4.27 1.94
C GLU A 200 0.25 -4.69 0.92
N SER A 201 1.52 -4.74 1.33
CA SER A 201 2.66 -5.09 0.47
C SER A 201 3.18 -6.52 0.64
N ALA A 202 2.46 -7.36 1.41
CA ALA A 202 2.91 -8.71 1.79
C ALA A 202 4.33 -8.71 2.37
N ASN A 203 4.50 -7.95 3.46
CA ASN A 203 5.79 -7.71 4.12
C ASN A 203 6.82 -7.15 3.14
N TRP A 204 6.50 -6.06 2.43
CA TRP A 204 7.37 -5.41 1.44
C TRP A 204 7.82 -6.32 0.29
N ALA A 205 7.09 -7.41 0.00
CA ALA A 205 7.36 -8.22 -1.20
C ALA A 205 7.02 -7.46 -2.48
N TYR A 206 6.01 -6.58 -2.40
CA TYR A 206 5.47 -5.83 -3.52
C TYR A 206 5.48 -4.33 -3.26
N ASN A 207 5.57 -3.54 -4.32
CA ASN A 207 5.26 -2.10 -4.32
C ASN A 207 4.34 -1.73 -5.48
N ILE A 208 3.88 -2.72 -6.25
CA ILE A 208 2.83 -2.59 -7.27
C ILE A 208 1.71 -3.58 -6.94
N ASN A 209 0.46 -3.20 -7.22
CA ASN A 209 -0.65 -4.15 -7.12
C ASN A 209 -0.61 -5.14 -8.30
N HIS A 210 -0.42 -6.43 -8.02
CA HIS A 210 -0.45 -7.52 -9.00
C HIS A 210 -1.79 -8.26 -9.08
N PHE A 211 -2.57 -8.29 -7.99
CA PHE A 211 -3.79 -9.11 -7.92
C PHE A 211 -4.94 -8.36 -7.20
N PRO A 212 -6.02 -7.98 -7.92
CA PRO A 212 -6.33 -8.30 -9.33
C PRO A 212 -5.51 -7.50 -10.36
N GLY A 213 -4.62 -6.62 -9.90
CA GLY A 213 -3.89 -5.69 -10.77
C GLY A 213 -4.75 -4.47 -11.09
N ARG A 214 -4.36 -3.30 -10.59
CA ARG A 214 -5.04 -2.03 -10.90
C ARG A 214 -4.02 -1.03 -11.44
N PRO A 215 -4.23 -0.48 -12.65
CA PRO A 215 -3.35 0.56 -13.19
C PRO A 215 -3.13 1.70 -12.21
N GLY A 216 -1.88 2.14 -12.10
CA GLY A 216 -1.48 3.23 -11.20
C GLY A 216 -1.52 2.93 -9.70
N GLN A 217 -2.10 1.80 -9.24
CA GLN A 217 -2.06 1.41 -7.83
C GLN A 217 -0.69 0.84 -7.46
N GLY A 218 -0.14 1.27 -6.31
CA GLY A 218 1.16 0.80 -5.83
C GLY A 218 1.62 1.53 -4.57
N THR A 219 2.94 1.61 -4.37
CA THR A 219 3.65 1.94 -3.11
C THR A 219 3.56 0.85 -2.05
N ARG A 220 4.29 0.99 -0.93
CA ARG A 220 4.18 0.05 0.19
C ARG A 220 2.83 0.11 0.91
N ALA A 221 2.15 1.26 0.87
CA ALA A 221 0.79 1.41 1.39
C ALA A 221 -0.30 0.96 0.40
N MET A 222 0.08 0.53 -0.80
CA MET A 222 -0.82 0.10 -1.88
C MET A 222 -1.93 1.11 -2.22
N LEU A 223 -1.57 2.40 -2.18
CA LEU A 223 -2.45 3.53 -2.48
C LEU A 223 -3.11 3.40 -3.86
N MET A 224 -4.40 3.72 -3.92
CA MET A 224 -5.15 3.85 -5.18
C MET A 224 -4.59 4.99 -6.05
N TYR A 225 -4.76 4.89 -7.37
CA TYR A 225 -4.17 5.82 -8.34
C TYR A 225 -4.43 7.30 -8.01
N ASN A 226 -5.65 7.66 -7.60
CA ASN A 226 -6.01 9.04 -7.26
C ASN A 226 -5.16 9.61 -6.10
N PHE A 227 -4.63 8.76 -5.21
CA PHE A 227 -3.73 9.16 -4.14
C PHE A 227 -2.26 9.06 -4.56
N VAL A 228 -1.90 8.08 -5.40
CA VAL A 228 -0.57 7.99 -6.01
C VAL A 228 -0.28 9.23 -6.84
N GLU A 229 -1.24 9.72 -7.63
CA GLU A 229 -1.09 10.94 -8.43
C GLU A 229 -0.86 12.16 -7.54
N LYS A 230 -1.69 12.38 -6.51
CA LYS A 230 -1.51 13.48 -5.54
C LYS A 230 -0.17 13.39 -4.83
N TYR A 231 0.26 12.19 -4.47
CA TYR A 231 1.52 11.97 -3.79
C TYR A 231 2.70 12.25 -4.72
N ALA A 232 2.66 11.75 -5.95
CA ALA A 232 3.66 12.01 -6.98
C ALA A 232 3.74 13.53 -7.28
N GLN A 233 2.61 14.23 -7.41
CA GLN A 233 2.58 15.69 -7.57
C GLN A 233 3.25 16.43 -6.40
N SER A 234 3.12 15.91 -5.17
CA SER A 234 3.74 16.54 -3.98
C SER A 234 5.27 16.39 -3.91
N LEU A 235 5.84 15.42 -4.63
CA LEU A 235 7.27 15.09 -4.59
C LEU A 235 8.02 15.40 -5.89
N HIS A 236 7.36 15.13 -7.01
CA HIS A 236 7.90 15.08 -8.37
C HIS A 236 6.96 15.84 -9.31
N SER A 237 6.63 17.09 -8.99
CA SER A 237 5.55 17.85 -9.66
C SER A 237 5.80 18.01 -11.17
N ALA A 238 7.06 18.23 -11.58
CA ALA A 238 7.42 18.42 -12.98
C ALA A 238 7.33 17.11 -13.77
N GLU A 239 7.89 16.03 -13.23
CA GLU A 239 7.87 14.69 -13.81
C GLU A 239 6.43 14.14 -13.86
N THR A 240 5.62 14.45 -12.85
CA THR A 240 4.21 14.06 -12.85
C THR A 240 3.44 14.80 -13.93
N ALA A 241 3.64 16.12 -14.10
CA ALA A 241 3.04 16.87 -15.20
C ALA A 241 3.46 16.34 -16.57
N GLN A 242 4.74 15.96 -16.73
CA GLN A 242 5.24 15.33 -17.96
C GLN A 242 4.59 13.97 -18.21
N ALA A 243 4.48 13.11 -17.19
CA ALA A 243 3.84 11.80 -17.30
C ALA A 243 2.36 11.92 -17.69
N LEU A 244 1.64 12.89 -17.10
CA LEU A 244 0.23 13.18 -17.41
C LEU A 244 0.02 13.72 -18.82
N ALA A 245 1.01 14.43 -19.38
CA ALA A 245 0.99 14.95 -20.75
C ALA A 245 1.41 13.91 -21.81
N GLY A 246 1.84 12.71 -21.40
CA GLY A 246 2.26 11.65 -22.29
C GLY A 246 1.14 11.17 -23.22
N SER A 247 1.50 10.71 -24.42
CA SER A 247 0.56 10.24 -25.46
C SER A 247 0.17 8.76 -25.37
N GLY A 248 0.24 8.15 -24.18
CA GLY A 248 -0.07 6.74 -23.94
C GLY A 248 -1.55 6.46 -23.69
N SER A 249 -1.89 5.18 -23.49
CA SER A 249 -3.23 4.84 -22.96
C SER A 249 -3.38 5.36 -21.53
N ALA A 250 -4.62 5.46 -21.04
CA ALA A 250 -4.87 5.84 -19.64
C ALA A 250 -4.11 4.94 -18.65
N THR A 251 -4.03 3.64 -18.95
CA THR A 251 -3.25 2.67 -18.16
C THR A 251 -1.77 3.01 -18.15
N ASP A 252 -1.20 3.36 -19.31
CA ASP A 252 0.23 3.71 -19.41
C ASP A 252 0.53 4.96 -18.62
N ILE A 253 -0.31 6.01 -18.75
CA ILE A 253 -0.18 7.27 -18.00
C ILE A 253 -0.22 6.99 -16.49
N GLN A 254 -1.20 6.22 -16.03
CA GLN A 254 -1.34 5.88 -14.62
C GLN A 254 -0.13 5.12 -14.07
N ASN A 255 0.39 4.16 -14.84
CA ASN A 255 1.57 3.39 -14.47
C ASN A 255 2.84 4.25 -14.50
N SER A 256 2.97 5.18 -15.44
CA SER A 256 4.07 6.14 -15.51
C SER A 256 4.09 7.07 -14.29
N VAL A 257 2.94 7.60 -13.89
CA VAL A 257 2.82 8.41 -12.65
C VAL A 257 3.19 7.58 -11.43
N ARG A 258 2.69 6.34 -11.31
CA ARG A 258 3.05 5.44 -10.20
C ARG A 258 4.55 5.21 -10.13
N ALA A 259 5.23 5.00 -11.27
CA ALA A 259 6.64 4.68 -11.31
C ALA A 259 7.53 5.73 -10.61
N LEU A 260 7.10 6.99 -10.60
CA LEU A 260 7.81 8.09 -9.93
C LEU A 260 7.97 7.89 -8.42
N VAL A 261 7.08 7.13 -7.78
CA VAL A 261 7.03 6.95 -6.31
C VAL A 261 7.33 5.51 -5.85
N LEU A 262 7.93 4.68 -6.71
CA LEU A 262 8.24 3.28 -6.37
C LEU A 262 9.61 3.05 -5.73
N ASN A 263 10.51 4.06 -5.76
CA ASN A 263 11.77 3.97 -5.02
C ASN A 263 11.49 3.83 -3.51
N ASN A 264 12.42 3.22 -2.77
CA ASN A 264 12.17 2.86 -1.36
C ASN A 264 11.78 4.07 -0.50
N ASN A 265 12.49 5.21 -0.61
CA ASN A 265 12.19 6.39 0.21
C ASN A 265 10.74 6.87 0.00
N ASP A 266 10.31 7.01 -1.25
CA ASP A 266 8.96 7.52 -1.54
C ASP A 266 7.90 6.47 -1.25
N SER A 267 8.15 5.21 -1.63
CA SER A 267 7.21 4.11 -1.47
C SER A 267 6.91 3.80 -0.01
N PHE A 268 7.92 3.78 0.88
CA PHE A 268 7.71 3.69 2.33
C PHE A 268 7.19 5.00 2.95
N GLY A 269 7.49 6.14 2.33
CA GLY A 269 6.94 7.43 2.75
C GLY A 269 5.44 7.60 2.49
N SER A 270 4.89 6.86 1.54
CA SER A 270 3.51 7.00 1.06
C SER A 270 2.45 6.84 2.16
N GLY A 271 2.62 5.87 3.07
CA GLY A 271 1.67 5.64 4.17
C GLY A 271 1.66 6.80 5.16
N PHE A 272 2.82 7.38 5.45
CA PHE A 272 2.95 8.52 6.37
C PHE A 272 2.46 9.82 5.73
N TRP A 273 2.71 10.02 4.44
CA TRP A 273 2.08 11.09 3.68
C TRP A 273 0.56 10.97 3.71
N TYR A 274 0.02 9.76 3.52
CA TYR A 274 -1.42 9.53 3.52
C TYR A 274 -2.02 9.87 4.89
N LEU A 275 -1.42 9.38 5.99
CA LEU A 275 -1.82 9.71 7.35
C LEU A 275 -1.85 11.23 7.58
N THR A 276 -0.81 11.96 7.18
CA THR A 276 -0.68 13.39 7.48
C THR A 276 -1.51 14.29 6.57
N THR A 277 -1.90 13.83 5.38
CA THR A 277 -2.60 14.67 4.39
C THR A 277 -4.03 14.22 4.09
N GLN A 278 -4.26 12.91 3.89
CA GLN A 278 -5.56 12.38 3.49
C GLN A 278 -6.38 11.90 4.69
N ALA A 279 -5.71 11.36 5.72
CA ALA A 279 -6.32 10.90 6.97
C ALA A 279 -5.88 11.76 8.18
N SER A 280 -5.75 13.07 7.97
CA SER A 280 -5.15 14.01 8.95
C SER A 280 -5.88 14.08 10.30
N ALA A 281 -7.13 13.66 10.40
CA ALA A 281 -7.87 13.53 11.66
C ALA A 281 -7.24 12.50 12.63
N TYR A 282 -6.40 11.59 12.12
CA TYR A 282 -5.67 10.59 12.89
C TYR A 282 -4.26 11.05 13.27
N HIS A 283 -3.70 12.04 12.57
CA HIS A 283 -2.34 12.52 12.80
C HIS A 283 -2.30 13.54 13.94
N ASN A 284 -1.37 13.35 14.88
CA ASN A 284 -1.20 14.13 16.11
C ASN A 284 -2.51 14.32 16.90
N SER A 285 -3.44 13.37 16.75
CA SER A 285 -4.72 13.39 17.43
C SER A 285 -4.56 13.17 18.93
N ALA A 286 -5.33 13.89 19.73
CA ALA A 286 -5.32 13.73 21.19
C ALA A 286 -5.91 12.39 21.66
N GLY A 287 -6.66 11.68 20.80
CA GLY A 287 -7.39 10.47 21.16
C GLY A 287 -7.35 9.33 20.14
N LYS A 288 -6.54 9.44 19.08
CA LYS A 288 -6.40 8.39 18.05
C LYS A 288 -4.93 8.04 17.84
N LEU A 289 -4.65 6.76 17.65
CA LEU A 289 -3.31 6.24 17.28
C LEU A 289 -2.19 6.70 18.24
N ARG A 290 -2.50 6.80 19.54
CA ARG A 290 -1.52 7.26 20.52
C ARG A 290 -0.54 6.18 20.94
N ASP A 291 -1.10 5.14 21.55
CA ASP A 291 -0.33 4.15 22.31
C ASP A 291 -0.35 2.77 21.65
N GLY A 292 -0.85 2.67 20.41
CA GLY A 292 -0.96 1.41 19.69
C GLY A 292 -2.00 0.49 20.30
N ASN A 293 -3.27 0.94 20.32
CA ASN A 293 -4.43 0.10 20.64
C ASN A 293 -5.09 -0.39 19.33
N VAL A 294 -5.66 -1.61 19.37
CA VAL A 294 -6.22 -2.25 18.16
C VAL A 294 -7.47 -1.57 17.63
N ALA A 295 -8.34 -1.05 18.50
CA ALA A 295 -9.56 -0.36 18.10
C ALA A 295 -9.26 0.96 17.36
N ASP A 296 -8.22 1.69 17.77
CA ASP A 296 -7.77 2.88 17.03
C ASP A 296 -7.19 2.50 15.66
N PHE A 297 -6.48 1.37 15.58
CA PHE A 297 -5.95 0.86 14.32
C PHE A 297 -7.09 0.40 13.39
N GLU A 298 -8.06 -0.35 13.89
CA GLU A 298 -9.25 -0.75 13.14
C GLU A 298 -10.01 0.47 12.62
N ASP A 299 -10.25 1.46 13.48
CA ASP A 299 -10.88 2.72 13.09
C ASP A 299 -10.08 3.47 12.01
N TYR A 300 -8.75 3.52 12.13
CA TYR A 300 -7.90 4.09 11.10
C TYR A 300 -8.00 3.33 9.76
N ILE A 301 -8.04 2.00 9.78
CA ILE A 301 -8.21 1.20 8.56
C ILE A 301 -9.58 1.44 7.91
N VAL A 302 -10.66 1.39 8.70
CA VAL A 302 -12.03 1.48 8.19
C VAL A 302 -12.40 2.91 7.78
N ASN A 303 -12.15 3.89 8.66
CA ASN A 303 -12.62 5.26 8.48
C ASN A 303 -11.52 6.21 7.98
N GLY A 304 -10.26 5.95 8.31
CA GLY A 304 -9.13 6.74 7.82
C GLY A 304 -8.70 6.35 6.40
N VAL A 305 -8.46 5.07 6.17
CA VAL A 305 -7.99 4.52 4.87
C VAL A 305 -9.17 4.15 3.96
N GLY A 306 -10.33 3.82 4.51
CA GLY A 306 -11.49 3.38 3.73
C GLY A 306 -11.39 1.92 3.28
N ALA A 307 -10.69 1.07 4.05
CA ALA A 307 -10.47 -0.34 3.74
C ALA A 307 -11.25 -1.26 4.69
N GLY A 308 -11.47 -2.51 4.27
CA GLY A 308 -12.11 -3.52 5.12
C GLY A 308 -11.20 -4.01 6.24
N TRP A 309 -11.77 -4.22 7.43
CA TRP A 309 -11.10 -4.87 8.54
C TRP A 309 -11.02 -6.40 8.35
N SER A 310 -9.94 -7.02 8.85
CA SER A 310 -9.75 -8.48 8.83
C SER A 310 -8.87 -8.95 9.99
N SER A 311 -8.99 -10.23 10.34
CA SER A 311 -8.12 -10.89 11.35
C SER A 311 -6.64 -10.86 10.96
N ASP A 312 -6.35 -10.86 9.66
CA ASP A 312 -4.97 -10.85 9.17
C ASP A 312 -4.33 -9.46 9.38
N ARG A 313 -5.09 -8.37 9.15
CA ARG A 313 -4.65 -7.02 9.50
C ARG A 313 -4.39 -6.89 11.00
N GLN A 314 -5.27 -7.45 11.82
CA GLN A 314 -5.07 -7.49 13.27
C GLN A 314 -3.78 -8.24 13.65
N THR A 315 -3.52 -9.37 13.00
CA THR A 315 -2.33 -10.19 13.24
C THR A 315 -1.05 -9.43 12.86
N THR A 316 -1.01 -8.82 11.68
CA THR A 316 0.12 -7.98 11.25
C THR A 316 0.34 -6.82 12.20
N TRP A 317 -0.72 -6.12 12.60
CA TRP A 317 -0.62 -5.04 13.58
C TRP A 317 -0.12 -5.51 14.93
N ALA A 318 -0.59 -6.65 15.43
CA ALA A 318 -0.15 -7.18 16.73
C ALA A 318 1.36 -7.49 16.73
N ALA A 319 1.88 -8.04 15.63
CA ALA A 319 3.32 -8.28 15.47
C ALA A 319 4.13 -6.98 15.49
N VAL A 320 3.71 -5.97 14.71
CA VAL A 320 4.38 -4.66 14.67
C VAL A 320 4.29 -3.94 16.03
N ASN A 321 3.12 -3.95 16.66
CA ASN A 321 2.87 -3.31 17.93
C ASN A 321 3.71 -3.95 19.06
N ALA A 322 3.81 -5.29 19.10
CA ALA A 322 4.63 -5.98 20.08
C ALA A 322 6.13 -5.69 19.91
N ALA A 323 6.58 -5.58 18.65
CA ALA A 323 7.99 -5.41 18.33
C ALA A 323 8.51 -3.97 18.51
N ILE A 324 7.64 -2.96 18.41
CA ILE A 324 7.98 -1.55 18.58
C ILE A 324 7.46 -1.12 19.95
N PRO A 325 8.23 -1.19 21.05
CA PRO A 325 7.77 -0.83 22.39
C PRO A 325 7.59 0.69 22.60
N VAL A 326 6.98 1.05 23.73
CA VAL A 326 6.76 2.43 24.20
C VAL A 326 8.08 3.14 24.48
#